data_AF-A0A7Y0XX90-F1
#
_entry.id   AF-A0A7Y0XX90-F1
#
_cell.length_a   1.000
_cell.length_b   1.000
_cell.length_c   1.000
_cell.angle_alpha   90.00
_cell.angle_beta   90.00
_cell.angle_gamma   90.00
#
_symmetry.space_group_name_H-M   'P 1'
#
loop_
_entity.id
_entity.type
_entity.pdbx_description
1 polymer ?
#
loop_
_entity_poly.entity_id
_entity_poly.type
_entity_poly.pdbx_seq_one_letter_code
_entity_poly.pdbx_strand_id
1 'polypeptide(L)'
;MKPLFEFFIKLCILSVVLWGVIFAALNPGSVDYHSIFLAWIMVVTNAVAGYMLFDYAIDKDSSVFTKVVFGGLTVRLLLLMVLVAVVLIRNLAVINDFVFSFFAFYCIYVIVEILGYQKKNKQKKNTA
;
A
#
# COMPACT_ATOMS: atom_id res chain seq x y z
N MET A 1 -14.45 -15.25 5.92
CA MET A 1 -14.63 -14.87 4.50
C MET A 1 -13.36 -15.27 3.75
N LYS A 2 -13.28 -15.15 2.42
CA LYS A 2 -11.98 -15.36 1.72
C LYS A 2 -10.94 -14.37 2.30
N PRO A 3 -9.71 -14.79 2.64
CA PRO A 3 -8.71 -13.94 3.31
C PRO A 3 -8.45 -12.63 2.57
N LEU A 4 -8.47 -12.70 1.24
CA LEU A 4 -8.34 -11.58 0.32
C LEU A 4 -9.46 -10.55 0.49
N PHE A 5 -10.71 -10.98 0.61
CA PHE A 5 -11.84 -10.07 0.82
C PHE A 5 -11.74 -9.32 2.15
N GLU A 6 -11.29 -10.00 3.21
CA GLU A 6 -11.07 -9.38 4.51
C GLU A 6 -9.93 -8.35 4.49
N PHE A 7 -8.88 -8.61 3.70
CA PHE A 7 -7.80 -7.64 3.48
C PHE A 7 -8.33 -6.38 2.79
N PHE A 8 -9.08 -6.53 1.70
CA PHE A 8 -9.68 -5.39 0.99
C PHE A 8 -10.64 -4.58 1.87
N ILE A 9 -11.48 -5.24 2.67
CA ILE A 9 -12.36 -4.54 3.62
C ILE A 9 -11.54 -3.69 4.60
N LYS A 10 -10.51 -4.26 5.22
CA LYS A 10 -9.65 -3.52 6.15
C LYS A 10 -8.96 -2.35 5.47
N LEU A 11 -8.51 -2.54 4.24
CA LEU A 11 -7.87 -1.51 3.43
C LEU A 11 -8.84 -0.36 3.12
N CYS A 12 -10.09 -0.67 2.76
CA CYS A 12 -11.13 0.33 2.53
C CYS A 12 -11.50 1.08 3.81
N ILE A 13 -11.72 0.37 4.92
CA ILE A 13 -12.04 0.99 6.22
C ILE A 13 -10.90 1.93 6.63
N LEU A 14 -9.65 1.48 6.54
CA LEU A 14 -8.49 2.30 6.84
C LEU A 14 -8.41 3.53 5.93
N SER A 15 -8.64 3.35 4.61
CA SER A 15 -8.65 4.47 3.66
C SER A 15 -9.67 5.52 4.08
N VAL A 16 -10.91 5.11 4.39
CA VAL A 16 -11.98 6.01 4.83
C VAL A 16 -11.61 6.72 6.14
N VAL A 17 -11.05 6.00 7.11
CA VAL A 17 -10.61 6.58 8.39
C VAL A 17 -9.51 7.62 8.17
N LEU A 18 -8.49 7.30 7.36
CA LEU A 18 -7.39 8.23 7.07
C LEU A 18 -7.90 9.48 6.34
N TRP A 19 -8.78 9.32 5.36
CA TRP A 19 -9.40 10.46 4.68
C TRP A 19 -10.25 11.30 5.65
N GLY A 20 -11.00 10.65 6.55
CA GLY A 20 -11.73 11.35 7.62
C GLY A 20 -10.82 12.17 8.53
N VAL A 21 -9.67 11.61 8.93
CA VAL A 21 -8.65 12.34 9.72
C VAL A 21 -8.07 13.50 8.92
N ILE A 22 -7.75 13.30 7.64
CA ILE A 22 -7.19 14.35 6.77
C ILE A 22 -8.18 15.51 6.62
N PHE A 23 -9.46 15.23 6.38
CA PHE A 23 -10.50 16.26 6.25
C PHE A 23 -10.84 16.96 7.57
N ALA A 24 -10.72 16.26 8.71
CA ALA A 24 -11.00 16.85 10.02
C ALA A 24 -9.81 17.63 10.60
N ALA A 25 -8.58 17.18 10.37
CA ALA A 25 -7.37 17.73 10.97
C ALA A 25 -6.71 18.81 10.10
N LEU A 26 -6.88 18.78 8.78
CA LEU A 26 -6.27 19.73 7.86
C LEU A 26 -7.32 20.73 7.38
N ASN A 27 -7.02 22.01 7.56
CA ASN A 27 -7.91 23.08 7.16
C ASN A 27 -8.01 23.14 5.63
N PRO A 28 -9.22 23.38 5.07
CA PRO A 28 -9.39 23.61 3.65
C PRO A 28 -8.50 24.77 3.18
N GLY A 29 -7.58 24.52 2.24
CA GLY A 29 -6.66 25.52 1.69
C GLY A 29 -5.29 25.59 2.35
N SER A 30 -5.03 24.87 3.45
CA SER A 30 -3.66 24.76 4.01
C SER A 30 -2.81 23.68 3.33
N VAL A 31 -3.47 22.76 2.62
CA VAL A 31 -2.83 21.63 1.94
C VAL A 31 -3.50 21.36 0.60
N ASP A 32 -2.75 20.81 -0.35
CA ASP A 32 -3.26 20.38 -1.64
C ASP A 32 -3.78 18.94 -1.58
N TYR A 33 -5.11 18.79 -1.51
CA TYR A 33 -5.75 17.47 -1.47
C TYR A 33 -5.50 16.61 -2.71
N HIS A 34 -5.19 17.24 -3.86
CA HIS A 34 -4.84 16.51 -5.08
C HIS A 34 -3.52 15.75 -4.91
N SER A 35 -2.50 16.39 -4.34
CA SER A 35 -1.20 15.80 -4.01
C SER A 35 -1.34 14.65 -3.01
N ILE A 36 -2.15 14.85 -1.97
CA ILE A 36 -2.45 13.81 -0.98
C ILE A 36 -3.15 12.62 -1.64
N PHE A 37 -4.10 12.88 -2.55
CA PHE A 37 -4.82 11.83 -3.27
C PHE A 37 -3.90 11.01 -4.19
N LEU A 38 -3.00 11.66 -4.92
CA LEU A 38 -1.99 10.98 -5.75
C LEU A 38 -1.05 10.11 -4.92
N ALA A 39 -0.61 10.60 -3.76
CA ALA A 39 0.19 9.79 -2.84
C ALA A 39 -0.59 8.57 -2.33
N TRP A 40 -1.84 8.76 -1.93
CA TRP A 40 -2.72 7.68 -1.45
C TRP A 40 -2.91 6.58 -2.50
N ILE A 41 -3.26 6.95 -3.74
CA ILE A 41 -3.56 5.95 -4.78
C ILE A 41 -2.32 5.12 -5.15
N MET A 42 -1.14 5.74 -5.18
CA MET A 42 0.13 5.05 -5.43
C MET A 42 0.43 4.03 -4.34
N VAL A 43 0.28 4.41 -3.07
CA VAL A 43 0.57 3.53 -1.94
C VAL A 43 -0.47 2.41 -1.79
N VAL A 44 -1.76 2.71 -1.96
CA VAL A 44 -2.83 1.70 -1.93
C VAL A 44 -2.60 0.66 -3.02
N THR A 45 -2.34 1.10 -4.25
CA THR A 45 -2.08 0.19 -5.37
C THR A 45 -0.85 -0.67 -5.10
N ASN A 46 0.20 -0.06 -4.55
CA ASN A 46 1.39 -0.80 -4.13
C ASN A 46 1.06 -1.87 -3.09
N ALA A 47 0.32 -1.54 -2.01
CA ALA A 47 -0.02 -2.49 -0.96
C ALA A 47 -0.93 -3.63 -1.46
N VAL A 48 -1.89 -3.32 -2.34
CA VAL A 48 -2.75 -4.32 -2.99
C VAL A 48 -1.93 -5.28 -3.84
N ALA A 49 -1.02 -4.77 -4.68
CA ALA A 49 -0.14 -5.60 -5.49
C ALA A 49 0.72 -6.53 -4.63
N GLY A 50 1.24 -6.01 -3.51
CA GLY A 50 1.98 -6.81 -2.53
C GLY A 50 1.18 -7.96 -1.96
N TYR A 51 -0.01 -7.65 -1.45
CA TYR A 51 -0.91 -8.67 -0.93
C TYR A 51 -1.26 -9.73 -1.96
N MET A 52 -1.53 -9.34 -3.21
CA MET A 52 -1.84 -10.29 -4.30
C MET A 52 -0.66 -11.20 -4.63
N LEU A 53 0.56 -10.67 -4.70
CA LEU A 53 1.77 -11.46 -4.94
C LEU A 53 2.00 -12.48 -3.82
N PHE A 54 1.80 -12.06 -2.58
CA PHE A 54 1.90 -12.94 -1.43
C PHE A 54 0.80 -14.01 -1.42
N ASP A 55 -0.45 -13.63 -1.68
CA ASP A 55 -1.59 -14.56 -1.73
C ASP A 55 -1.39 -15.64 -2.79
N TYR A 56 -0.84 -15.27 -3.94
CA TYR A 56 -0.45 -16.20 -5.00
C TYR A 56 0.71 -17.13 -4.59
N ALA A 57 1.72 -16.56 -3.90
CA ALA A 57 2.98 -17.26 -3.65
C ALA A 57 2.97 -18.13 -2.40
N ILE A 58 2.08 -17.89 -1.44
CA ILE A 58 2.07 -18.57 -0.13
C ILE A 58 1.85 -20.09 -0.25
N ASP A 59 1.13 -20.54 -1.27
CA ASP A 59 0.83 -21.96 -1.51
C ASP A 59 1.84 -22.63 -2.47
N LYS A 60 2.91 -21.93 -2.83
CA LYS A 60 3.98 -22.42 -3.70
C LYS A 60 5.23 -22.78 -2.89
N ASP A 61 6.17 -23.47 -3.55
CA ASP A 61 7.45 -23.84 -2.97
C ASP A 61 8.28 -22.62 -2.53
N SER A 62 9.18 -22.82 -1.57
CA SER A 62 10.00 -21.76 -0.97
C SER A 62 10.80 -20.93 -2.00
N SER A 63 11.27 -21.56 -3.07
CA SER A 63 11.98 -20.89 -4.16
C SER A 63 11.08 -19.93 -4.94
N VAL A 64 9.84 -20.36 -5.24
CA VAL A 64 8.82 -19.53 -5.92
C VAL A 64 8.34 -18.42 -4.99
N PHE A 65 8.10 -18.74 -3.70
CA PHE A 65 7.73 -17.76 -2.70
C PHE A 65 8.75 -16.62 -2.63
N THR A 66 10.02 -16.98 -2.52
CA THR A 66 11.10 -15.98 -2.40
C THR A 66 11.18 -15.12 -3.65
N LYS A 67 11.15 -15.74 -4.83
CA LYS A 67 11.23 -15.02 -6.11
C LYS A 67 10.05 -14.07 -6.32
N VAL A 68 8.83 -14.50 -5.99
CA VAL A 68 7.61 -13.71 -6.24
C VAL A 68 7.45 -12.60 -5.20
N VAL A 69 7.61 -12.89 -3.91
CA VAL A 69 7.37 -11.89 -2.85
C VAL A 69 8.52 -10.89 -2.77
N PHE A 70 9.77 -11.36 -2.69
CA PHE A 70 10.93 -10.45 -2.60
C PHE A 70 11.28 -9.84 -3.94
N GLY A 71 11.27 -10.62 -5.03
CA GLY A 71 11.47 -10.06 -6.37
C GLY A 71 10.38 -9.07 -6.75
N GLY A 72 9.12 -9.39 -6.41
CA GLY A 72 8.00 -8.48 -6.58
C GLY A 72 8.12 -7.20 -5.75
N LEU A 73 8.61 -7.28 -4.51
CA LEU A 73 8.95 -6.11 -3.69
C LEU A 73 9.97 -5.22 -4.40
N THR A 74 11.08 -5.77 -4.90
CA THR A 74 12.10 -5.00 -5.62
C THR A 74 11.51 -4.29 -6.84
N VAL A 75 10.75 -4.99 -7.66
CA VAL A 75 10.10 -4.41 -8.86
C VAL A 75 9.12 -3.30 -8.46
N ARG A 76 8.32 -3.51 -7.42
CA ARG A 76 7.38 -2.49 -6.91
C ARG A 76 8.09 -1.24 -6.42
N LEU A 77 9.20 -1.39 -5.68
CA LEU A 77 9.99 -0.25 -5.20
C LEU A 77 10.61 0.54 -6.34
N LEU A 78 11.16 -0.13 -7.36
CA LEU A 78 11.66 0.53 -8.56
C LEU A 78 10.55 1.26 -9.32
N LEU A 79 9.38 0.63 -9.46
CA LEU A 79 8.23 1.24 -10.10
C LEU A 79 7.73 2.47 -9.31
N LEU A 80 7.65 2.38 -7.99
CA LEU A 80 7.32 3.52 -7.14
C LEU A 80 8.33 4.66 -7.27
N MET A 81 9.63 4.36 -7.30
CA MET A 81 10.66 5.38 -7.53
C MET A 81 10.45 6.11 -8.87
N VAL A 82 10.19 5.37 -9.95
CA VAL A 82 9.91 5.95 -11.27
C VAL A 82 8.65 6.81 -11.23
N LEU A 83 7.56 6.32 -10.64
CA LEU A 83 6.32 7.09 -10.53
C LEU A 83 6.49 8.37 -9.71
N VAL A 84 7.19 8.30 -8.58
CA VAL A 84 7.53 9.47 -7.77
C VAL A 84 8.36 10.47 -8.58
N ALA A 85 9.39 10.01 -9.29
CA ALA A 85 10.20 10.86 -10.14
C ALA A 85 9.36 11.55 -11.24
N VAL A 86 8.42 10.82 -11.86
CA VAL A 86 7.49 11.39 -12.87
C VAL A 86 6.61 12.48 -12.25
N VAL A 87 6.04 12.25 -11.08
CA VAL A 87 5.20 13.24 -10.37
C VAL A 87 5.99 14.52 -10.08
N LEU A 88 7.23 14.38 -9.61
CA LEU A 88 8.10 15.52 -9.28
C LEU A 88 8.57 16.28 -10.53
N ILE A 89 9.07 15.59 -11.56
CA ILE A 89 9.60 16.23 -12.78
C ILE A 89 8.49 16.95 -13.56
N ARG A 90 7.29 16.37 -13.61
CA ARG A 90 6.15 16.96 -14.31
C ARG A 90 5.35 17.95 -13.47
N ASN A 91 5.75 18.21 -12.22
CA ASN A 91 5.03 19.07 -11.27
C ASN A 91 3.53 18.71 -11.16
N LEU A 92 3.22 17.41 -11.11
CA LEU A 92 1.82 16.93 -11.02
C LEU A 92 1.22 17.13 -9.62
N ALA A 93 2.04 17.45 -8.63
CA ALA A 93 1.66 17.59 -7.24
C ALA A 93 2.54 18.64 -6.56
N VAL A 94 1.99 19.30 -5.53
CA VAL A 94 2.75 20.11 -4.59
C VAL A 94 3.73 19.20 -3.85
N ILE A 95 5.02 19.44 -4.06
CA ILE A 95 6.10 18.53 -3.65
C ILE A 95 6.02 18.18 -2.16
N ASN A 96 5.86 19.19 -1.30
CA ASN A 96 5.82 18.99 0.15
C ASN A 96 4.63 18.10 0.54
N ASP A 97 3.42 18.46 0.13
CA ASP A 97 2.19 17.73 0.48
C ASP A 97 2.21 16.30 -0.07
N PHE A 98 2.73 16.12 -1.28
CA PHE A 98 2.90 14.81 -1.90
C PHE A 98 3.90 13.93 -1.14
N VAL A 99 5.13 14.42 -0.89
CA VAL A 99 6.21 13.62 -0.28
C VAL A 99 5.86 13.23 1.16
N PHE A 100 5.35 14.17 1.96
CA PHE A 100 4.93 13.88 3.33
C PHE A 100 3.78 12.86 3.36
N SER A 101 2.77 13.04 2.52
CA SER A 101 1.63 12.11 2.45
C SER A 101 2.06 10.75 1.94
N PHE A 102 2.92 10.70 0.91
CA PHE A 102 3.44 9.45 0.35
C PHE A 102 4.16 8.64 1.42
N PHE A 103 5.05 9.29 2.18
CA PHE A 103 5.77 8.63 3.26
C PHE A 103 4.82 8.16 4.38
N ALA A 104 3.91 9.02 4.85
CA ALA A 104 2.96 8.69 5.90
C ALA A 104 2.06 7.50 5.50
N PHE A 105 1.46 7.55 4.31
CA PHE A 105 0.69 6.44 3.79
C PHE A 105 1.55 5.19 3.64
N TYR A 106 2.75 5.29 3.06
CA TYR A 106 3.61 4.13 2.85
C TYR A 106 3.89 3.38 4.15
N CYS A 107 4.27 4.10 5.22
CA CYS A 107 4.48 3.49 6.54
C CYS A 107 3.21 2.77 7.06
N ILE A 108 2.05 3.42 6.96
CA ILE A 108 0.79 2.86 7.48
C ILE A 108 0.35 1.62 6.66
N TYR A 109 0.35 1.70 5.34
CA TYR A 109 -0.11 0.61 4.47
C TYR A 109 0.85 -0.59 4.46
N VAL A 110 2.16 -0.38 4.64
CA VAL A 110 3.12 -1.48 4.83
C VAL A 110 2.81 -2.28 6.09
N ILE A 111 2.41 -1.63 7.19
CA ILE A 111 1.99 -2.35 8.41
C ILE A 111 0.77 -3.23 8.12
N VAL A 112 -0.22 -2.72 7.38
CA VAL A 112 -1.40 -3.50 6.98
C VAL A 112 -1.03 -4.68 6.09
N GLU A 113 -0.12 -4.48 5.15
CA GLU A 113 0.41 -5.53 4.27
C GLU A 113 1.03 -6.67 5.12
N ILE A 114 1.91 -6.32 6.07
CA ILE A 114 2.56 -7.30 6.97
C ILE A 114 1.52 -8.02 7.85
N LEU A 115 0.54 -7.32 8.41
CA LEU A 115 -0.54 -7.94 9.19
C LEU A 115 -1.39 -8.89 8.35
N GLY A 116 -1.62 -8.56 7.08
CA GLY A 116 -2.26 -9.42 6.10
C GLY A 116 -1.48 -10.72 5.89
N TYR A 117 -0.16 -10.63 5.74
CA TYR A 117 0.74 -11.77 5.58
C TYR A 117 0.69 -12.70 6.79
N GLN A 118 0.82 -12.13 7.99
CA GLN A 118 0.80 -12.89 9.24
C GLN A 118 -0.51 -13.66 9.43
N LYS A 119 -1.65 -13.04 9.13
CA LYS A 119 -2.97 -13.68 9.28
C LYS A 119 -3.12 -14.88 8.35
N LYS A 120 -2.78 -14.71 7.07
CA LYS A 120 -2.87 -15.79 6.07
C LYS A 120 -1.90 -16.93 6.40
N ASN A 121 -0.69 -16.63 6.87
CA ASN A 121 0.28 -17.65 7.27
C ASN A 121 -0.21 -18.48 8.48
N LYS A 122 -0.87 -17.83 9.46
CA LYS A 122 -1.52 -18.54 10.58
C LYS A 122 -2.67 -19.45 10.12
N GLN A 123 -3.47 -19.02 9.14
CA GLN A 123 -4.55 -19.84 8.58
C GLN A 123 -4.03 -21.09 7.87
N LYS A 124 -2.93 -20.96 7.10
CA LYS A 124 -2.28 -22.12 6.47
C LYS A 124 -1.82 -23.16 7.50
N LYS A 125 -1.18 -22.71 8.59
CA LYS A 125 -0.74 -23.61 9.68
C LYS A 125 -1.88 -24.33 10.39
N ASN A 126 -3.06 -23.73 10.49
CA ASN A 126 -4.21 -24.36 11.15
C ASN A 126 -4.98 -25.35 10.26
N THR A 127 -4.68 -25.40 8.96
CA THR A 127 -5.36 -26.27 7.97
C THR A 127 -4.49 -27.45 7.54
N ALA A 128 -3.21 -27.45 7.93
CA ALA A 128 -2.24 -28.54 7.71
C ALA A 128 -2.16 -29.43 8.94
#